data_AF-A0A813IKC3-F1
#
_entry.id   AF-A0A813IKC3-F1
#
_cell.length_a   1.000
_cell.length_b   1.000
_cell.length_c   1.000
_cell.angle_alpha   90.00
_cell.angle_beta   90.00
_cell.angle_gamma   90.00
#
_symmetry.space_group_name_H-M   'P 1'
#
loop_
_entity.id
_entity.type
_entity.pdbx_description
1 polymer ?
#
loop_
_entity_poly.entity_id
_entity_poly.type
_entity_poly.pdbx_seq_one_letter_code
_entity_poly.pdbx_strand_id
1 'polypeptide(L)'
;MAAHMDELLLHAKKISSALCFVVVIPSWKDQACWKALRASPFRRGLLELPQASHGYCEGGQHYRKGRYRLANHDSTVFFLQSPAAEEVWPVSDTKLRRLAAAFRAKS
;
A
#
# COMPACT_ATOMS: atom_id res chain seq x y z
N MET A 1 -11.00 -9.53 -0.20
CA MET A 1 -10.43 -8.15 -0.13
C MET A 1 -10.01 -7.64 -1.50
N ALA A 2 -8.99 -8.21 -2.17
CA ALA A 2 -8.51 -7.72 -3.47
C ALA A 2 -9.62 -7.64 -4.54
N ALA A 3 -10.37 -8.72 -4.75
CA ALA A 3 -11.50 -8.74 -5.68
C ALA A 3 -12.55 -7.66 -5.38
N HIS A 4 -12.88 -7.46 -4.10
CA HIS A 4 -13.83 -6.43 -3.71
C HIS A 4 -13.32 -5.00 -3.96
N MET A 5 -12.02 -4.73 -3.76
CA MET A 5 -11.44 -3.44 -4.14
C MET A 5 -11.51 -3.23 -5.65
N ASP A 6 -11.25 -4.26 -6.47
CA ASP A 6 -11.39 -4.19 -7.92
C ASP A 6 -12.83 -3.92 -8.36
N GLU A 7 -13.83 -4.53 -7.71
CA GLU A 7 -15.25 -4.24 -7.95
C GLU A 7 -15.61 -2.77 -7.66
N LEU A 8 -15.16 -2.25 -6.52
CA LEU A 8 -15.38 -0.84 -6.15
C LEU A 8 -14.67 0.12 -7.10
N LEU A 9 -13.44 -0.20 -7.52
CA LEU A 9 -12.68 0.59 -8.49
C LEU A 9 -13.30 0.54 -9.89
N LEU A 10 -13.87 -0.60 -10.28
CA LEU A 10 -14.63 -0.74 -11.51
C LEU A 10 -15.91 0.09 -11.45
N HIS A 11 -16.62 0.08 -10.33
CA HIS A 11 -17.79 0.93 -10.13
C HIS A 11 -17.42 2.41 -10.19
N ALA A 12 -16.37 2.84 -9.47
CA ALA A 12 -15.85 4.20 -9.49
C ALA A 12 -15.47 4.65 -10.91
N LYS A 13 -14.82 3.77 -11.70
CA LYS A 13 -14.54 3.99 -13.11
C LYS A 13 -15.83 4.22 -13.93
N LYS A 14 -16.89 3.45 -13.71
CA LYS A 14 -18.17 3.58 -14.45
C LYS A 14 -18.86 4.93 -14.22
N ILE A 15 -18.76 5.46 -13.00
CA ILE A 15 -19.37 6.75 -12.63
C ILE A 15 -18.37 7.92 -12.69
N SER A 16 -17.18 7.71 -13.25
CA SER A 16 -16.10 8.71 -13.34
C SER A 16 -15.72 9.34 -11.99
N SER A 17 -15.85 8.59 -10.89
CA SER A 17 -15.50 9.05 -9.55
C SER A 17 -14.08 8.67 -9.19
N ALA A 18 -13.36 9.56 -8.51
CA ALA A 18 -12.03 9.27 -8.00
C ALA A 18 -12.09 8.35 -6.76
N LEU A 19 -11.58 7.12 -6.92
CA LEU A 19 -11.32 6.16 -5.83
C LEU A 19 -9.89 5.63 -5.88
N CYS A 20 -9.24 5.58 -4.71
CA CYS A 20 -7.87 5.09 -4.51
C CYS A 20 -7.82 4.19 -3.27
N PHE A 21 -7.20 3.02 -3.40
CA PHE A 21 -6.78 2.19 -2.27
C PHE A 21 -5.26 2.16 -2.19
N VAL A 22 -4.73 2.46 -1.00
CA VAL A 22 -3.31 2.26 -0.66
C VAL A 22 -3.23 1.09 0.30
N VAL A 23 -2.62 -0.01 -0.15
CA VAL A 23 -2.65 -1.29 0.57
C VAL A 23 -1.23 -1.64 1.01
N VAL A 24 -0.98 -1.62 2.33
CA VAL A 24 0.31 -2.01 2.94
C VAL A 24 0.20 -3.45 3.42
N ILE A 25 0.98 -4.36 2.84
CA ILE A 25 1.02 -5.77 3.22
C ILE A 25 2.45 -6.30 3.26
N PRO A 26 2.75 -7.37 4.01
CA PRO A 26 4.02 -8.08 3.86
C PRO A 26 4.26 -8.53 2.42
N SER A 27 5.50 -8.47 1.94
CA SER A 27 5.89 -8.86 0.56
C SER A 27 5.96 -10.38 0.36
N TRP A 28 4.91 -11.10 0.77
CA TRP A 28 4.82 -12.55 0.58
C TRP A 28 4.42 -12.88 -0.85
N LYS A 29 5.37 -12.80 -1.78
CA LYS A 29 5.15 -12.89 -3.23
C LYS A 29 4.45 -14.17 -3.69
N ASP A 30 4.57 -15.26 -2.93
CA ASP A 30 3.94 -16.54 -3.26
C ASP A 30 2.47 -16.62 -2.86
N GLN A 31 2.02 -15.74 -1.97
CA GLN A 31 0.66 -15.76 -1.44
C GLN A 31 -0.34 -15.22 -2.46
N ALA A 32 -1.49 -15.87 -2.55
CA ALA A 32 -2.55 -15.52 -3.50
C ALA A 32 -3.02 -14.07 -3.33
N CYS A 33 -3.06 -13.56 -2.10
CA CYS A 33 -3.46 -12.18 -1.83
C CYS A 33 -2.48 -11.15 -2.43
N TRP A 34 -1.17 -11.38 -2.30
CA TRP A 34 -0.14 -10.51 -2.86
C TRP A 34 -0.17 -10.57 -4.39
N LYS A 35 -0.26 -11.77 -4.96
CA LYS A 35 -0.38 -11.99 -6.41
C LYS A 35 -1.60 -11.29 -6.99
N ALA A 36 -2.75 -11.36 -6.32
CA ALA A 36 -3.98 -10.69 -6.75
C ALA A 36 -3.83 -9.15 -6.79
N LEU A 37 -3.24 -8.54 -5.74
CA LEU A 37 -2.97 -7.10 -5.73
C LEU A 37 -1.97 -6.68 -6.82
N ARG A 38 -0.94 -7.50 -7.04
CA ARG A 38 0.06 -7.27 -8.10
C ARG A 38 -0.55 -7.33 -9.50
N ALA A 39 -1.51 -8.23 -9.72
CA ALA A 39 -2.17 -8.46 -10.99
C ALA A 39 -3.40 -7.58 -11.25
N SER A 40 -3.87 -6.80 -10.26
CA SER A 40 -5.04 -5.93 -10.42
C SER A 40 -4.90 -4.99 -11.62
N PRO A 41 -5.92 -4.87 -12.49
CA PRO A 41 -5.90 -3.95 -13.63
C PRO A 41 -5.96 -2.47 -13.20
N PHE A 42 -6.30 -2.21 -11.95
CA PHE A 42 -6.33 -0.87 -11.36
C PHE A 42 -5.02 -0.49 -10.68
N ARG A 43 -4.01 -1.36 -10.67
CA ARG A 43 -2.69 -1.04 -10.11
C ARG A 43 -2.02 0.07 -10.92
N ARG A 44 -1.61 1.16 -10.25
CA ARG A 44 -0.87 2.29 -10.84
C ARG A 44 0.56 2.41 -10.36
N GLY A 45 0.90 1.76 -9.26
CA GLY A 45 2.27 1.65 -8.80
C GLY A 45 2.39 0.68 -7.65
N LEU A 46 3.63 0.45 -7.25
CA LEU A 46 3.95 -0.17 -5.97
C LEU A 46 5.22 0.46 -5.40
N LEU A 47 5.38 0.35 -4.09
CA LEU A 47 6.61 0.65 -3.38
C LEU A 47 7.00 -0.58 -2.58
N GLU A 48 8.20 -1.10 -2.81
CA GLU A 48 8.79 -2.12 -1.94
C GLU A 48 9.54 -1.44 -0.80
N LEU A 49 9.27 -1.91 0.42
CA LEU A 49 9.91 -1.46 1.65
C LEU A 49 10.71 -2.65 2.21
N PRO A 50 12.05 -2.65 2.04
CA PRO A 50 12.88 -3.71 2.59
C PRO A 50 12.73 -3.84 4.11
N GLN A 51 12.88 -5.05 4.63
CA GLN A 51 13.01 -5.29 6.07
C GLN A 51 14.09 -4.39 6.68
N ALA A 52 13.95 -4.06 7.96
CA ALA A 52 14.82 -3.12 8.68
C ALA A 52 14.91 -1.68 8.13
N SER A 53 14.27 -1.36 6.99
CA SER A 53 14.18 0.02 6.48
C SER A 53 12.90 0.75 6.89
N HIS A 54 11.97 0.05 7.54
CA HIS A 54 10.69 0.59 8.00
C HIS A 54 10.24 -0.07 9.32
N GLY A 55 9.20 0.47 9.94
CA GLY A 55 8.65 -0.05 11.20
C GLY A 55 7.13 -0.14 11.21
N TYR A 56 6.61 -0.89 12.18
CA TYR A 56 5.20 -1.01 12.49
C TYR A 56 4.91 -0.47 13.89
N CYS A 57 3.67 -0.09 14.14
CA CYS A 57 3.21 0.10 15.51
C CYS A 57 2.92 -1.27 16.15
N GLU A 58 3.15 -1.37 17.47
CA GLU A 58 2.81 -2.58 18.23
C GLU A 58 1.28 -2.81 18.26
N GLY A 59 0.81 -4.01 17.95
CA GLY A 59 -0.63 -4.33 18.05
C GLY A 59 -1.17 -4.16 19.48
N GLY A 60 -0.32 -4.43 20.49
CA GLY A 60 -0.59 -4.21 21.90
C GLY A 60 -0.31 -2.79 22.41
N GLN A 61 -0.18 -1.79 21.53
CA GLN A 61 0.18 -0.40 21.87
C GLN A 61 -0.70 0.26 22.95
N HIS A 62 -1.90 -0.28 23.22
CA HIS A 62 -2.83 0.24 24.24
C HIS A 62 -2.44 -0.14 25.67
N TYR A 63 -1.58 -1.16 25.87
CA TYR A 63 -1.05 -1.54 27.19
C TYR A 63 0.48 -1.67 27.24
N ARG A 64 1.17 -1.70 26.10
CA ARG A 64 2.64 -1.76 26.03
C ARG A 64 3.26 -0.36 26.04
N LYS A 65 4.40 -0.20 26.73
CA LYS A 65 5.16 1.06 26.74
C LYS A 65 5.85 1.36 25.40
N GLY A 66 6.29 0.33 24.68
CA GLY A 66 6.89 0.46 23.36
C GLY A 66 5.83 0.62 22.26
N ARG A 67 5.94 1.70 21.47
CA ARG A 67 4.97 2.01 20.41
C ARG A 67 5.35 1.49 19.04
N TYR A 68 6.65 1.34 18.76
CA TYR A 68 7.16 1.02 17.43
C TYR A 68 8.09 -0.18 17.48
N ARG A 69 8.00 -1.02 16.45
CA ARG A 69 8.93 -2.13 16.21
C ARG A 69 9.48 -2.04 14.80
N LEU A 70 10.74 -2.39 14.63
CA LEU A 70 11.34 -2.51 13.31
C LEU A 70 10.68 -3.68 12.55
N ALA A 71 10.43 -3.50 11.26
CA ALA A 71 9.88 -4.56 10.43
C ALA A 71 10.92 -5.66 10.20
N ASN A 72 10.52 -6.90 10.46
CA ASN A 72 11.33 -8.10 10.29
C ASN A 72 11.10 -8.82 8.96
N HIS A 73 10.27 -8.24 8.08
CA HIS A 73 9.99 -8.71 6.74
C HIS A 73 9.84 -7.52 5.81
N ASP A 74 10.08 -7.75 4.52
CA ASP A 74 9.74 -6.78 3.47
C ASP A 74 8.23 -6.52 3.46
N SER A 75 7.84 -5.30 3.09
CA SER A 75 6.45 -4.92 2.87
C SER A 75 6.27 -4.29 1.49
N THR A 76 5.16 -4.57 0.84
CA THR A 76 4.76 -3.90 -0.40
C THR A 76 3.62 -2.94 -0.12
N VAL A 77 3.73 -1.72 -0.61
CA VAL A 77 2.64 -0.75 -0.67
C VAL A 77 2.10 -0.74 -2.09
N PHE A 78 0.88 -1.24 -2.29
CA PHE A 78 0.19 -1.19 -3.58
C PHE A 78 -0.69 0.06 -3.68
N PHE A 79 -0.70 0.67 -4.87
CA PHE A 79 -1.59 1.79 -5.20
C PHE A 79 -2.57 1.32 -6.29
N LEU A 80 -3.83 1.15 -5.92
CA LEU A 80 -4.91 0.75 -6.82
C LEU A 80 -5.85 1.95 -7.03
N GLN A 81 -6.03 2.38 -8.28
CA GLN A 81 -6.73 3.62 -8.61
C GLN A 81 -7.69 3.44 -9.78
N SER A 82 -8.86 4.05 -9.64
CA SER A 82 -9.72 4.38 -10.78
C SER A 82 -9.03 5.41 -11.68
N PRO A 83 -9.39 5.53 -12.97
CA PRO A 83 -8.79 6.52 -13.88
C PRO A 83 -8.88 7.97 -13.34
N ALA A 84 -10.05 8.39 -12.85
CA ALA A 84 -10.22 9.71 -12.25
C ALA A 84 -9.31 9.95 -11.03
N ALA A 85 -9.05 8.92 -10.22
CA ALA A 85 -8.12 9.05 -9.09
C ALA A 85 -6.65 9.14 -9.51
N GLU A 86 -6.28 8.57 -10.64
CA GLU A 86 -4.92 8.69 -11.18
C GLU A 86 -4.62 10.13 -11.62
N GLU A 87 -5.61 10.84 -12.16
CA GLU A 87 -5.51 12.26 -12.50
C GLU A 87 -5.38 13.14 -11.25
N VAL A 88 -6.16 12.87 -10.21
CA VAL A 88 -6.16 13.66 -8.96
C VAL A 88 -4.95 13.34 -8.09
N TRP A 89 -4.57 12.05 -7.98
CA TRP A 89 -3.50 11.57 -7.11
C TRP A 89 -2.52 10.66 -7.86
N PRO A 90 -1.80 11.17 -8.88
CA PRO A 90 -0.90 10.34 -9.67
C PRO A 90 0.20 9.73 -8.82
N VAL A 91 0.52 8.46 -9.07
CA VAL A 91 1.59 7.71 -8.38
C VAL A 91 2.94 8.04 -9.05
N SER A 92 3.42 9.26 -8.81
CA SER A 92 4.72 9.72 -9.34
C SER A 92 5.90 9.23 -8.51
N ASP A 93 7.08 9.07 -9.14
CA ASP A 93 8.33 8.73 -8.45
C ASP A 93 8.68 9.68 -7.31
N THR A 94 8.39 10.98 -7.44
CA THR A 94 8.64 11.96 -6.38
C THR A 94 7.79 11.67 -5.14
N LYS A 95 6.52 11.31 -5.30
CA LYS A 95 5.66 10.88 -4.19
C LYS A 95 6.14 9.56 -3.59
N LEU A 96 6.54 8.59 -4.42
CA LEU A 96 7.06 7.30 -3.95
C LEU A 96 8.33 7.48 -3.12
N ARG A 97 9.28 8.32 -3.56
CA ARG A 97 10.51 8.64 -2.80
C ARG A 97 10.19 9.31 -1.46
N ARG A 98 9.28 10.30 -1.45
CA ARG A 98 8.85 10.98 -0.22
C ARG A 98 8.18 10.01 0.75
N LEU A 99 7.34 9.12 0.24
CA LEU A 99 6.67 8.10 1.04
C LEU A 99 7.67 7.08 1.61
N ALA A 100 8.59 6.56 0.80
CA ALA A 100 9.65 5.68 1.26
C ALA A 100 10.50 6.33 2.38
N ALA A 101 10.82 7.62 2.23
CA ALA A 101 11.51 8.39 3.26
C ALA A 101 10.72 8.49 4.56
N ALA A 102 9.39 8.60 4.49
CA ALA A 102 8.49 8.68 5.65
C ALA A 102 8.29 7.34 6.37
N PHE A 103 8.51 6.21 5.68
CA PHE A 103 8.48 4.88 6.29
C PHE A 103 9.72 4.56 7.11
N ARG A 104 10.83 5.28 6.93
CA ARG A 104 12.06 5.05 7.68
C ARG A 104 11.78 5.11 9.17
N ALA A 105 12.16 4.04 9.87
CA ALA A 105 12.07 3.99 11.31
C ALA A 105 12.87 5.16 11.88
N LYS A 106 12.28 5.88 12.86
CA LYS A 106 13.02 6.91 13.59
C LYS A 106 14.13 6.20 14.37
N SER A 107 15.38 6.53 14.03
CA SER A 107 16.57 6.23 14.83
C SER A 107 16.51 6.97 16.15
#